data_AF-A0A3M1CPV6-F1
#
_entry.id   AF-A0A3M1CPV6-F1
#
_cell.length_a   1.000
_cell.length_b   1.000
_cell.length_c   1.000
_cell.angle_alpha   90.00
_cell.angle_beta   90.00
_cell.angle_gamma   90.00
#
_symmetry.space_group_name_H-M   'P 1'
#
loop_
_entity.id
_entity.type
_entity.pdbx_description
1 polymer ?
#
loop_
_entity_poly.entity_id
_entity_poly.type
_entity_poly.pdbx_seq_one_letter_code
_entity_poly.pdbx_strand_id
1 'polypeptide(L)'
;MRDHLILAGMVVAVFSGCSLLGTPIDQDTFYETFSKEACKQLKKCNRGAFESWYRDVNDCIDDLMNNADDAGWLDDWDNCSFDDDQAADCLDTLATSECDEVYEYDAFDDCAFDEIFYNCD
;
A
#
# COMPACT_ATOMS: atom_id res chain seq x y z
N MET A 1 25.74 11.79 -39.34
CA MET A 1 25.12 12.78 -38.42
C MET A 1 23.91 12.10 -37.83
N ARG A 2 23.87 12.07 -36.49
CA ARG A 2 23.06 11.27 -35.57
C ARG A 2 21.70 10.80 -36.09
N ASP A 3 21.58 9.47 -36.09
CA ASP A 3 20.35 8.71 -36.25
C ASP A 3 19.34 9.02 -35.13
N HIS A 4 18.08 9.12 -35.55
CA HIS A 4 16.90 9.09 -34.71
C HIS A 4 16.70 7.66 -34.18
N LEU A 5 16.81 7.47 -32.86
CA LEU A 5 16.27 6.29 -32.20
C LEU A 5 15.44 6.75 -31.00
N ILE A 6 14.14 6.85 -31.26
CA ILE A 6 13.08 6.94 -30.26
C ILE A 6 13.09 5.59 -29.54
N LEU A 7 13.60 5.56 -28.30
CA LEU A 7 13.42 4.43 -27.41
C LEU A 7 11.99 4.52 -26.86
N ALA A 8 11.06 3.85 -27.54
CA ALA A 8 9.76 3.55 -26.98
C ALA A 8 9.98 2.61 -25.78
N GLY A 9 9.92 3.16 -24.58
CA GLY A 9 9.92 2.41 -23.33
C GLY A 9 8.76 1.43 -23.33
N MET A 10 9.10 0.16 -23.39
CA MET A 10 8.21 -0.97 -23.46
C MET A 10 7.44 -1.08 -22.14
N VAL A 11 6.14 -0.74 -22.16
CA VAL A 11 5.22 -1.07 -21.06
C VAL A 11 5.04 -2.58 -21.06
N VAL A 12 5.72 -3.25 -20.13
CA VAL A 12 5.52 -4.67 -19.87
C VAL A 12 4.49 -4.77 -18.75
N ALA A 13 3.22 -4.80 -19.15
CA ALA A 13 2.12 -5.18 -18.27
C ALA A 13 2.13 -6.71 -18.10
N VAL A 14 2.60 -7.19 -16.96
CA VAL A 14 2.47 -8.60 -16.55
C VAL A 14 1.38 -8.65 -15.49
N PHE A 15 0.16 -8.91 -15.94
CA PHE A 15 -0.94 -9.36 -15.09
C PHE A 15 -0.90 -10.90 -15.03
N SER A 16 -0.22 -11.45 -14.04
CA SER A 16 -0.37 -12.85 -13.59
C SER A 16 0.34 -13.04 -12.26
N GLY A 17 -0.41 -12.94 -11.15
CA GLY A 17 -0.11 -13.58 -9.86
C GLY A 17 1.32 -13.50 -9.34
N CYS A 18 1.95 -12.32 -9.37
CA CYS A 18 3.19 -12.12 -8.61
C CYS A 18 2.81 -11.96 -7.14
N SER A 19 3.05 -13.00 -6.34
CA SER A 19 3.34 -12.81 -4.92
C SER A 19 4.40 -11.71 -4.81
N LEU A 20 4.17 -10.72 -3.96
CA LEU A 20 5.08 -9.59 -3.75
C LEU A 20 6.43 -10.00 -3.13
N LEU A 21 6.58 -11.28 -2.76
CA LEU A 21 7.69 -11.97 -2.08
C LEU A 21 9.07 -11.95 -2.80
N GLY A 22 9.39 -10.91 -3.56
CA GLY A 22 10.71 -10.80 -4.20
C GLY A 22 11.01 -9.46 -4.86
N THR A 23 10.10 -8.47 -4.79
CA THR A 23 10.44 -7.09 -5.15
C THR A 23 10.65 -6.33 -3.85
N PRO A 24 11.85 -5.76 -3.61
CA PRO A 24 12.09 -4.96 -2.41
C PRO A 24 11.04 -3.85 -2.34
N ILE A 25 10.35 -3.76 -1.20
CA ILE A 25 9.44 -2.66 -0.91
C ILE A 25 10.31 -1.51 -0.42
N ASP A 26 10.14 -0.34 -1.03
CA ASP A 26 10.86 0.87 -0.61
C ASP A 26 10.06 1.56 0.49
N GLN A 27 10.73 1.92 1.59
CA GLN A 27 10.14 2.57 2.76
C GLN A 27 9.30 3.79 2.34
N ASP A 28 9.89 4.65 1.51
CA ASP A 28 9.29 5.88 1.00
C ASP A 28 7.98 5.65 0.21
N THR A 29 7.79 4.43 -0.30
CA THR A 29 6.63 4.07 -1.14
C THR A 29 5.68 3.08 -0.48
N PHE A 30 6.06 2.53 0.69
CA PHE A 30 5.31 1.48 1.36
C PHE A 30 3.90 1.97 1.71
N TYR A 31 3.80 3.09 2.43
CA TYR A 31 2.51 3.58 2.91
C TYR A 31 1.57 4.02 1.75
N GLU A 32 2.13 4.55 0.67
CA GLU A 32 1.35 4.86 -0.54
C GLU A 32 0.81 3.56 -1.17
N THR A 33 1.62 2.50 -1.20
CA THR A 33 1.23 1.19 -1.73
C THR A 33 0.19 0.51 -0.85
N PHE A 34 0.39 0.53 0.47
CA PHE A 34 -0.57 0.08 1.47
C PHE A 34 -1.91 0.79 1.29
N SER A 35 -1.92 2.13 1.23
CA SER A 35 -3.15 2.93 1.07
C SER A 35 -3.90 2.56 -0.22
N LYS A 36 -3.18 2.32 -1.31
CA LYS A 36 -3.78 1.86 -2.58
C LYS A 36 -4.46 0.51 -2.44
N GLU A 37 -3.80 -0.47 -1.84
CA GLU A 37 -4.38 -1.82 -1.66
C GLU A 37 -5.53 -1.81 -0.64
N ALA A 38 -5.37 -1.09 0.47
CA ALA A 38 -6.37 -0.90 1.49
C ALA A 38 -7.68 -0.35 0.89
N CYS A 39 -7.60 0.77 0.17
CA CYS A 39 -8.77 1.39 -0.44
C CYS A 39 -9.43 0.52 -1.53
N LYS A 40 -8.65 -0.29 -2.26
CA LYS A 40 -9.22 -1.27 -3.21
C LYS A 40 -10.01 -2.36 -2.49
N GLN A 41 -9.46 -2.95 -1.42
CA GLN A 41 -10.15 -3.97 -0.65
C GLN A 41 -11.39 -3.40 0.05
N LEU A 42 -11.27 -2.22 0.64
CA LEU A 42 -12.39 -1.55 1.30
C LEU A 42 -13.55 -1.30 0.32
N LYS A 43 -13.25 -0.83 -0.89
CA LYS A 43 -14.26 -0.66 -1.95
C LYS A 43 -14.88 -1.98 -2.42
N LYS A 44 -14.07 -3.04 -2.53
CA LYS A 44 -14.50 -4.37 -2.97
C LYS A 44 -15.39 -5.05 -1.93
N CYS A 45 -14.95 -5.07 -0.68
CA CYS A 45 -15.51 -5.88 0.39
C CYS A 45 -16.49 -5.12 1.29
N ASN A 46 -16.28 -3.82 1.48
CA ASN A 46 -17.15 -2.95 2.27
C ASN A 46 -17.69 -1.76 1.45
N ARG A 47 -18.24 -2.07 0.28
CA ARG A 47 -18.71 -1.06 -0.69
C ARG A 47 -19.68 -0.03 -0.09
N GLY A 48 -20.58 -0.46 0.79
CA GLY A 48 -21.57 0.43 1.40
C GLY A 48 -20.94 1.48 2.32
N ALA A 49 -19.98 1.08 3.16
CA ALA A 49 -19.24 2.03 3.99
C ALA A 49 -18.33 2.90 3.12
N PHE A 50 -17.63 2.28 2.16
CA PHE A 50 -16.76 2.99 1.22
C PHE A 50 -17.51 4.13 0.51
N GLU A 51 -18.65 3.85 -0.13
CA GLU A 51 -19.43 4.87 -0.85
C GLU A 51 -20.08 5.91 0.09
N SER A 52 -20.12 5.66 1.41
CA SER A 52 -20.60 6.63 2.40
C SER A 52 -19.52 7.62 2.87
N TRP A 53 -18.25 7.23 2.80
CA TRP A 53 -17.11 8.03 3.26
C TRP A 53 -16.34 8.65 2.10
N TYR A 54 -16.24 7.94 0.98
CA TYR A 54 -15.37 8.26 -0.13
C TYR A 54 -16.12 8.34 -1.45
N ARG A 55 -15.77 9.33 -2.28
CA ARG A 55 -16.30 9.45 -3.64
C ARG A 55 -15.76 8.37 -4.56
N ASP A 56 -14.47 8.11 -4.45
CA ASP A 56 -13.75 7.14 -5.26
C ASP A 56 -12.47 6.66 -4.54
N VAL A 57 -11.71 5.78 -5.19
CA VAL A 57 -10.51 5.16 -4.58
C VAL A 57 -9.42 6.19 -4.32
N ASN A 58 -9.31 7.23 -5.14
CA ASN A 58 -8.27 8.24 -4.94
C ASN A 58 -8.62 9.12 -3.74
N ASP A 59 -9.89 9.46 -3.55
CA ASP A 59 -10.38 10.18 -2.36
C ASP A 59 -10.04 9.42 -1.05
N CYS A 60 -10.19 8.09 -1.06
CA CYS A 60 -9.78 7.24 0.05
C CYS A 60 -8.26 7.22 0.26
N ILE A 61 -7.46 7.10 -0.82
CA ILE A 61 -5.99 7.10 -0.73
C ILE A 61 -5.50 8.44 -0.18
N ASP A 62 -6.02 9.55 -0.72
CA ASP A 62 -5.67 10.90 -0.27
C ASP A 62 -6.02 11.08 1.22
N ASP A 63 -7.18 10.59 1.67
CA ASP A 63 -7.57 10.64 3.09
C ASP A 63 -6.62 9.84 3.99
N LEU A 64 -6.25 8.61 3.62
CA LEU A 64 -5.30 7.81 4.40
C LEU A 64 -3.90 8.44 4.44
N MET A 65 -3.42 8.96 3.31
CA MET A 65 -2.12 9.65 3.21
C MET A 65 -2.09 10.93 4.06
N ASN A 66 -3.12 11.77 3.92
CA ASN A 66 -3.22 13.01 4.69
C ASN A 66 -3.38 12.73 6.18
N ASN A 67 -4.14 11.70 6.57
CA ASN A 67 -4.30 11.34 7.98
C ASN A 67 -2.99 10.86 8.62
N ALA A 68 -2.16 10.09 7.90
CA ALA A 68 -0.85 9.70 8.39
C ALA A 68 0.14 10.87 8.48
N ASP A 69 0.13 11.77 7.49
CA ASP A 69 0.91 13.00 7.50
C ASP A 69 0.49 13.93 8.65
N ASP A 70 -0.81 14.21 8.79
CA ASP A 70 -1.37 15.05 9.86
C ASP A 70 -1.14 14.45 11.26
N ALA A 71 -1.08 13.12 11.37
CA ALA A 71 -0.75 12.42 12.61
C ALA A 71 0.76 12.40 12.91
N GLY A 72 1.61 12.82 11.97
CA GLY A 72 3.07 12.79 12.07
C GLY A 72 3.69 11.42 11.85
N TRP A 73 2.91 10.42 11.42
CA TRP A 73 3.41 9.04 11.27
C TRP A 73 4.47 8.92 10.18
N LEU A 74 4.31 9.63 9.06
CA LEU A 74 5.30 9.61 7.98
C LEU A 74 6.66 10.15 8.46
N ASP A 75 6.64 11.27 9.19
CA ASP A 75 7.84 11.87 9.78
C ASP A 75 8.47 10.97 10.86
N ASP A 76 7.65 10.32 11.69
CA ASP A 76 8.13 9.40 12.72
C ASP A 76 8.79 8.17 12.08
N TRP A 77 8.17 7.61 11.04
CA TRP A 77 8.66 6.44 10.30
C TRP A 77 9.96 6.70 9.53
N ASP A 78 10.17 7.91 9.02
CA ASP A 78 11.43 8.32 8.37
C ASP A 78 12.65 8.19 9.29
N ASN A 79 12.45 8.20 10.62
CA ASN A 79 13.50 8.03 11.62
C ASN A 79 13.58 6.60 12.17
N CYS A 80 12.85 5.65 11.59
CA CYS A 80 12.87 4.24 11.95
C CYS A 80 13.76 3.43 11.01
N SER A 81 14.16 2.24 11.46
CA SER A 81 14.55 1.15 10.57
C SER A 81 13.32 0.53 9.91
N PHE A 82 13.50 -0.03 8.71
CA PHE A 82 12.42 -0.61 7.91
C PHE A 82 12.72 -2.08 7.57
N ASP A 83 11.71 -2.93 7.74
CA ASP A 83 11.75 -4.35 7.37
C ASP A 83 10.94 -4.58 6.08
N ASP A 84 11.64 -4.78 4.97
CA ASP A 84 11.02 -4.93 3.65
C ASP A 84 10.32 -6.28 3.47
N ASP A 85 10.75 -7.32 4.19
CA ASP A 85 10.09 -8.63 4.19
C ASP A 85 8.73 -8.53 4.91
N GLN A 86 8.67 -7.88 6.08
CA GLN A 86 7.40 -7.64 6.79
C GLN A 86 6.47 -6.71 6.02
N ALA A 87 7.02 -5.67 5.38
CA ALA A 87 6.24 -4.80 4.51
C ALA A 87 5.63 -5.56 3.32
N ALA A 88 6.40 -6.45 2.70
CA ALA A 88 5.89 -7.29 1.62
C ALA A 88 4.81 -8.26 2.09
N ASP A 89 4.96 -8.87 3.27
CA ASP A 89 3.99 -9.79 3.86
C ASP A 89 2.66 -9.09 4.21
N CYS A 90 2.74 -7.89 4.79
CA CYS A 90 1.58 -7.03 5.02
C CYS A 90 0.82 -6.73 3.71
N LEU A 91 1.53 -6.32 2.65
CA LEU A 91 0.90 -6.02 1.37
C LEU A 91 0.30 -7.25 0.70
N ASP A 92 0.96 -8.41 0.79
CA ASP A 92 0.44 -9.67 0.23
C ASP A 92 -0.80 -10.14 1.00
N THR A 93 -0.76 -10.07 2.33
CA THR A 93 -1.89 -10.36 3.21
C THR A 93 -3.08 -9.50 2.82
N LEU A 94 -2.92 -8.18 2.83
CA LEU A 94 -3.99 -7.24 2.48
C LEU A 94 -4.51 -7.44 1.04
N ALA A 95 -3.63 -7.69 0.07
CA ALA A 95 -4.04 -7.93 -1.31
C ALA A 95 -4.83 -9.23 -1.48
N THR A 96 -4.61 -10.21 -0.60
CA THR A 96 -5.22 -11.55 -0.68
C THR A 96 -6.34 -11.78 0.32
N SER A 97 -6.58 -10.86 1.27
CA SER A 97 -7.62 -11.00 2.30
C SER A 97 -9.01 -11.22 1.72
N GLU A 98 -9.77 -12.04 2.42
CA GLU A 98 -11.18 -12.27 2.13
C GLU A 98 -12.05 -11.14 2.71
N CYS A 99 -13.28 -11.01 2.22
CA CYS A 99 -14.10 -9.85 2.56
C CYS A 99 -14.62 -9.83 4.01
N ASP A 100 -14.63 -10.96 4.69
CA ASP A 100 -14.92 -11.06 6.12
C ASP A 100 -13.77 -10.45 6.96
N GLU A 101 -12.52 -10.79 6.65
CA GLU A 101 -11.32 -10.22 7.30
C GLU A 101 -11.25 -8.69 7.11
N VAL A 102 -11.58 -8.20 5.92
CA VAL A 102 -11.63 -6.76 5.64
C VAL A 102 -12.78 -6.06 6.38
N TYR A 103 -13.90 -6.75 6.62
CA TYR A 103 -15.06 -6.17 7.30
C TYR A 103 -14.84 -6.06 8.81
N GLU A 104 -14.14 -7.03 9.40
CA GLU A 104 -13.74 -7.04 10.81
C GLU A 104 -12.55 -6.12 11.09
N TYR A 105 -11.93 -5.58 10.04
CA TYR A 105 -10.70 -4.79 10.03
C TYR A 105 -9.42 -5.58 10.36
N ASP A 106 -9.53 -6.89 10.60
CA ASP A 106 -8.42 -7.80 10.87
C ASP A 106 -7.31 -7.72 9.81
N ALA A 107 -7.68 -7.62 8.53
CA ALA A 107 -6.72 -7.49 7.42
C ALA A 107 -5.84 -6.21 7.48
N PHE A 108 -6.29 -5.17 8.19
CA PHE A 108 -5.53 -3.94 8.41
C PHE A 108 -4.69 -4.02 9.68
N ASP A 109 -5.23 -4.65 10.73
CA ASP A 109 -4.54 -4.84 12.00
C ASP A 109 -3.36 -5.82 11.86
N ASP A 110 -3.45 -6.79 10.94
CA ASP A 110 -2.38 -7.74 10.62
C ASP A 110 -1.14 -7.08 9.99
N CYS A 111 -1.24 -5.83 9.52
CA CYS A 111 -0.11 -5.11 8.94
C CYS A 111 0.90 -4.56 9.97
N ALA A 112 0.81 -4.93 11.25
CA ALA A 112 1.80 -4.75 12.33
C ALA A 112 2.88 -3.68 12.06
N PHE A 113 2.46 -2.41 11.96
CA PHE A 113 3.33 -1.31 11.50
C PHE A 113 4.55 -1.10 12.41
N ASP A 114 4.47 -1.51 13.67
CA ASP A 114 5.57 -1.50 14.65
C ASP A 114 6.60 -2.61 14.44
N GLU A 115 6.25 -3.67 13.70
CA GLU A 115 7.19 -4.69 13.23
C GLU A 115 7.85 -4.27 11.90
N ILE A 116 7.13 -3.52 11.06
CA ILE A 116 7.66 -2.96 9.80
C ILE A 116 8.60 -1.79 10.05
N PHE A 117 8.18 -0.84 10.89
CA PHE A 117 8.96 0.33 11.30
C PHE A 117 9.42 0.16 12.75
N TYR A 118 10.71 -0.08 12.94
CA TYR A 118 11.28 -0.45 14.23
C TYR A 118 12.53 0.36 14.56
N ASN A 119 12.94 0.39 15.83
CA ASN A 119 14.09 1.18 16.31
C ASN A 119 14.05 2.66 15.88
N CYS A 120 12.93 3.32 16.11
CA CYS A 120 12.77 4.76 15.85
C CYS A 120 13.49 5.60 16.92
N ASP A 121 14.10 6.71 16.49
CA ASP A 121 14.88 7.64 17.34
C ASP A 121 14.07 8.84 17.89
#